data_AF-A0A380G508-F1
#
_entry.id   AF-A0A380G508-F1
#
_cell.length_a   1.000
_cell.length_b   1.000
_cell.length_c   1.000
_cell.angle_alpha   90.00
_cell.angle_beta   90.00
_cell.angle_gamma   90.00
#
_symmetry.space_group_name_H-M   'P 1'
#
loop_
_entity.id
_entity.type
_entity.pdbx_description
1 polymer ?
#
loop_
_entity_poly.entity_id
_entity_poly.type
_entity_poly.pdbx_seq_one_letter_code
_entity_poly.pdbx_strand_id
1 'polypeptide(L)'
;MHYNLKHTSTKKLMNGSKEINELDEKDFALSLVQKGVDMKIGLDIATLSYKKLVDKIVLIAGDSDFVPAAKLARTEGIDFVLDSLGADIRDSLSLHIDGRRTCDEKYINRNWQSKKDK
;
A
#
# COMPACT_ATOMS: atom_id res chain seq x y z
N MET A 1 3.57 -0.93 -17.13
CA MET A 1 2.78 -1.89 -17.93
C MET A 1 3.80 -2.79 -18.59
N HIS A 2 3.77 -4.08 -18.28
CA HIS A 2 4.72 -5.06 -18.83
C HIS A 2 3.95 -6.34 -19.15
N TYR A 3 4.48 -7.13 -20.07
CA TYR A 3 3.95 -8.45 -20.38
C TYR A 3 4.70 -9.47 -19.55
N ASN A 4 3.96 -10.36 -18.89
CA ASN A 4 4.52 -11.49 -18.15
C ASN A 4 4.16 -12.79 -18.86
N LEU A 5 5.02 -13.79 -18.76
CA LEU A 5 4.70 -15.13 -19.22
C LEU A 5 3.58 -15.72 -18.36
N LYS A 6 2.58 -16.35 -18.99
CA LYS A 6 1.53 -17.07 -18.29
C LYS A 6 2.13 -18.25 -17.54
N HIS A 7 1.64 -18.51 -16.33
CA HIS A 7 2.08 -19.64 -15.51
C HIS A 7 2.04 -20.98 -16.26
N THR A 8 1.02 -21.21 -17.08
CA THR A 8 0.89 -22.40 -17.93
C THR A 8 2.02 -22.55 -18.93
N SER A 9 2.44 -21.43 -19.55
CA SER A 9 3.52 -21.41 -20.53
C SER A 9 4.88 -21.52 -19.86
N THR A 10 5.05 -20.91 -18.68
CA THR A 10 6.28 -21.06 -17.87
C THR A 10 6.48 -22.51 -17.45
N LYS A 11 5.41 -23.19 -17.01
CA LYS A 11 5.46 -24.60 -16.62
C LYS A 11 5.86 -25.51 -17.80
N LYS A 12 5.36 -25.21 -19.00
CA LYS A 12 5.68 -25.94 -20.25
C LYS A 12 7.12 -25.71 -20.72
N LEU A 13 7.68 -24.53 -20.47
CA LEU A 13 9.10 -24.25 -20.70
C LEU A 13 10.00 -25.01 -19.73
N MET A 14 9.66 -24.96 -18.44
CA MET A 14 10.49 -25.57 -17.40
C MET A 14 10.48 -27.11 -17.43
N ASN A 15 9.43 -27.72 -17.94
CA ASN A 15 9.36 -29.17 -18.11
C ASN A 15 9.78 -29.65 -19.52
N GLY A 16 10.33 -28.75 -20.36
CA GLY A 16 10.82 -29.07 -21.70
C GLY A 16 9.73 -29.43 -22.72
N SER A 17 8.46 -29.27 -22.38
CA SER A 17 7.33 -29.56 -23.29
C SER A 17 7.08 -28.44 -24.31
N LYS A 18 7.83 -27.34 -24.22
CA LYS A 18 7.79 -26.19 -25.13
C LYS A 18 9.13 -25.49 -25.13
N GLU A 19 9.66 -25.18 -26.31
CA GLU A 19 10.92 -24.45 -26.47
C GLU A 19 10.70 -22.93 -26.49
N ILE A 20 11.76 -22.17 -26.23
CA ILE A 20 11.74 -20.70 -26.23
C ILE A 20 11.31 -20.16 -27.61
N ASN A 21 11.75 -20.80 -28.69
CA ASN A 21 11.43 -20.39 -30.06
C ASN A 21 9.95 -20.63 -30.44
N GLU A 22 9.21 -21.40 -29.64
CA GLU A 22 7.80 -21.72 -29.87
C GLU A 22 6.85 -20.79 -29.09
N LEU A 23 7.38 -19.80 -28.36
CA LEU A 23 6.58 -18.80 -27.66
C LEU A 23 5.84 -17.90 -28.66
N ASP A 24 4.53 -17.77 -28.47
CA ASP A 24 3.69 -16.85 -29.23
C ASP A 24 3.06 -15.78 -28.32
N GLU A 25 2.37 -14.81 -28.91
CA GLU A 25 1.69 -13.74 -28.16
C GLU A 25 0.67 -14.25 -27.13
N LYS A 26 0.08 -15.44 -27.34
CA LYS A 26 -0.91 -16.04 -26.45
C LYS A 26 -0.27 -16.59 -25.18
N ASP A 27 1.03 -16.83 -25.17
CA ASP A 27 1.77 -17.24 -23.96
C ASP A 27 2.02 -16.09 -22.99
N PHE A 28 1.83 -14.85 -23.44
CA PHE A 28 2.01 -13.68 -22.61
C PHE A 28 0.66 -13.19 -22.07
N ALA A 29 0.67 -12.72 -20.82
CA ALA A 29 -0.42 -12.02 -20.20
C ALA A 29 0.00 -10.58 -19.95
N LEU A 30 -0.89 -9.65 -20.27
CA LEU A 30 -0.71 -8.26 -19.93
C LEU A 30 -0.80 -8.09 -18.41
N SER A 31 0.32 -7.74 -17.78
CA SER A 31 0.36 -7.41 -16.36
C SER A 31 -0.04 -5.95 -16.19
N LEU A 32 -1.33 -5.76 -15.96
CA LEU A 32 -1.89 -4.50 -15.51
C LEU A 32 -1.64 -4.39 -14.01
N VAL A 33 -0.55 -3.71 -13.64
CA VAL A 33 -0.35 -3.24 -12.26
C VAL A 33 -1.58 -2.38 -11.90
N GLN A 34 -2.31 -2.73 -10.84
CA GLN A 34 -3.47 -1.99 -10.35
C GLN A 34 -3.03 -0.61 -9.82
N LYS A 35 -2.82 0.33 -10.73
CA LYS A 35 -2.60 1.74 -10.41
C LYS A 35 -3.96 2.40 -10.18
N GLY A 36 -4.09 3.15 -9.09
CA GLY A 36 -5.30 3.92 -8.79
C GLY A 36 -6.13 3.43 -7.61
N VAL A 37 -5.69 2.38 -6.91
CA VAL A 37 -6.21 2.06 -5.56
C VAL A 37 -6.01 3.26 -4.63
N ASP A 38 -4.85 3.92 -4.71
CA ASP A 38 -4.52 5.07 -3.84
C ASP A 38 -5.44 6.26 -4.08
N MET A 39 -5.81 6.50 -5.35
CA MET A 39 -6.79 7.54 -5.70
C MET A 39 -8.18 7.21 -5.19
N LYS A 40 -8.61 5.94 -5.27
CA LYS A 40 -9.93 5.52 -4.75
C LYS A 40 -10.01 5.70 -3.23
N ILE A 41 -8.99 5.24 -2.53
CA ILE A 41 -8.89 5.40 -1.07
C ILE A 41 -8.84 6.89 -0.71
N GLY A 42 -8.08 7.71 -1.44
CA GLY A 42 -8.04 9.15 -1.24
C GLY A 42 -9.40 9.82 -1.42
N LEU A 43 -10.17 9.41 -2.44
CA LEU A 43 -11.51 9.92 -2.68
C LEU A 43 -12.49 9.52 -1.58
N ASP A 44 -12.39 8.30 -1.07
CA ASP A 44 -13.22 7.83 0.05
C ASP A 44 -12.92 8.64 1.32
N ILE A 45 -11.63 8.83 1.66
CA ILE A 45 -11.21 9.66 2.79
C ILE A 45 -11.77 11.09 2.64
N ALA A 46 -11.63 11.70 1.46
CA ALA A 46 -12.14 13.05 1.22
C ALA A 46 -13.67 13.14 1.34
N THR A 47 -14.38 12.15 0.78
CA THR A 47 -15.84 12.11 0.82
C THR A 47 -16.37 11.94 2.23
N LEU A 48 -15.80 11.01 3.00
CA LEU A 48 -16.12 10.81 4.42
C LEU A 48 -15.84 12.07 5.23
N SER A 49 -14.75 12.78 4.88
CA SER A 49 -14.31 13.96 5.60
C SER A 49 -15.18 15.19 5.37
N TYR A 50 -15.48 15.51 4.12
CA TYR A 50 -16.31 16.66 3.79
C TYR A 50 -17.75 16.51 4.29
N LYS A 51 -18.29 15.29 4.21
CA LYS A 51 -19.65 15.01 4.67
C LYS A 51 -19.75 14.81 6.18
N LYS A 52 -18.65 14.89 6.93
CA LYS A 52 -18.58 14.65 8.39
C LYS A 52 -19.27 13.35 8.80
N LEU A 53 -19.08 12.28 8.02
CA LEU A 53 -19.75 11.00 8.26
C LEU A 53 -19.05 10.17 9.34
N VAL A 54 -17.83 10.55 9.72
CA VAL A 54 -17.00 9.86 10.68
C VAL A 54 -16.23 10.88 11.53
N ASP A 55 -15.97 10.54 12.79
CA ASP A 55 -15.14 11.35 13.69
C ASP A 55 -13.66 10.94 13.64
N LYS A 56 -13.38 9.73 13.14
CA LYS A 56 -12.04 9.14 13.08
C LYS A 56 -11.84 8.27 11.86
N ILE A 57 -10.67 8.38 11.25
CA ILE A 57 -10.20 7.50 10.17
C ILE A 57 -8.93 6.79 10.62
N VAL A 58 -8.91 5.47 10.53
CA VAL A 58 -7.71 4.66 10.75
C VAL A 58 -7.28 4.08 9.41
N LEU A 59 -6.21 4.61 8.85
CA LEU A 59 -5.62 4.10 7.61
C LEU A 59 -4.59 3.02 7.94
N ILE A 60 -4.74 1.84 7.37
CA ILE A 60 -3.76 0.76 7.46
C ILE A 60 -2.99 0.73 6.15
N ALA A 61 -1.86 1.44 6.09
CA ALA A 61 -1.06 1.57 4.89
C ALA A 61 0.41 1.89 5.22
N GLY A 62 1.31 1.45 4.35
CA GLY A 62 2.74 1.80 4.38
C GLY A 62 3.15 2.84 3.34
N ASP A 63 2.20 3.34 2.55
CA ASP A 63 2.49 4.25 1.43
C ASP A 63 2.44 5.71 1.85
N SER A 64 3.41 6.48 1.36
CA SER A 64 3.47 7.92 1.59
C SER A 64 2.50 8.74 0.74
N ASP A 65 1.87 8.15 -0.27
CA ASP A 65 1.02 8.86 -1.21
C ASP A 65 -0.31 9.35 -0.56
N PHE A 66 -0.62 8.92 0.66
CA PHE A 66 -1.82 9.31 1.40
C PHE A 66 -1.69 10.60 2.24
N VAL A 67 -0.52 11.25 2.31
CA VAL A 67 -0.37 12.53 3.06
C VAL A 67 -1.42 13.57 2.70
N PRO A 68 -1.73 13.84 1.41
CA PRO A 68 -2.69 14.87 1.06
C PRO A 68 -4.10 14.55 1.60
N ALA A 69 -4.52 13.28 1.53
CA ALA A 69 -5.80 12.83 2.06
C ALA A 69 -5.87 12.94 3.59
N ALA A 70 -4.79 12.57 4.29
CA ALA A 70 -4.68 12.71 5.73
C ALA A 70 -4.76 14.19 6.17
N LYS A 71 -4.02 15.08 5.49
CA LYS A 71 -4.08 16.53 5.74
C LYS A 71 -5.49 17.08 5.59
N LEU A 72 -6.18 16.68 4.54
CA LEU A 72 -7.56 17.10 4.28
C LEU A 72 -8.49 16.64 5.41
N ALA A 73 -8.44 15.36 5.79
CA ALA A 73 -9.25 14.84 6.89
C ALA A 73 -9.02 15.62 8.21
N ARG A 74 -7.76 15.89 8.55
CA ARG A 74 -7.38 16.67 9.74
C ARG A 74 -7.86 18.12 9.70
N THR A 75 -7.76 18.77 8.54
CA THR A 75 -8.27 20.14 8.35
C THR A 75 -9.79 20.20 8.51
N GLU A 76 -10.46 19.12 8.13
CA GLU A 76 -11.87 18.89 8.35
C GLU A 76 -12.19 18.44 9.80
N GLY A 77 -11.22 18.44 10.73
CA GLY A 77 -11.45 18.15 12.14
C GLY A 77 -11.69 16.66 12.45
N ILE A 78 -11.29 15.76 11.56
CA ILE A 78 -11.36 14.31 11.77
C ILE A 78 -10.03 13.81 12.31
N ASP A 79 -10.08 12.96 13.34
CA ASP A 79 -8.90 12.31 13.90
C ASP A 79 -8.35 11.28 12.91
N PHE A 80 -7.12 11.48 12.42
CA PHE A 80 -6.52 10.63 11.39
C PHE A 80 -5.33 9.85 11.94
N VAL A 81 -5.51 8.53 12.04
CA VAL A 81 -4.51 7.59 12.56
C VAL A 81 -3.96 6.73 11.44
N LEU A 82 -2.66 6.51 11.43
CA LEU A 82 -2.00 5.61 10.47
C LEU A 82 -1.36 4.42 11.20
N ASP A 83 -1.65 3.21 10.71
CA ASP A 83 -0.95 1.99 11.09
C ASP A 83 -0.21 1.43 9.86
N SER A 84 1.12 1.38 9.92
CA SER A 84 1.93 0.81 8.83
C SER A 84 2.25 -0.67 9.03
N LEU A 85 1.67 -1.33 10.05
CA LEU A 85 1.91 -2.74 10.37
C LEU A 85 3.42 -3.08 10.46
N GLY A 86 4.18 -2.17 11.09
CA GLY A 86 5.61 -2.33 11.30
C GLY A 86 6.51 -2.02 10.09
N ALA A 87 5.96 -1.49 8.99
CA ALA A 87 6.78 -0.93 7.91
C ALA A 87 7.37 0.42 8.31
N ASP A 88 8.59 0.72 7.87
CA ASP A 88 9.20 2.04 8.05
C ASP A 88 8.42 3.09 7.26
N ILE A 89 7.93 4.09 7.98
CA ILE A 89 7.22 5.22 7.40
C ILE A 89 8.25 6.32 7.20
N ARG A 90 8.33 6.89 5.99
CA ARG A 90 9.17 8.07 5.70
C ARG A 90 8.80 9.23 6.64
N ASP A 91 9.79 9.96 7.13
CA ASP A 91 9.62 11.08 8.07
C ASP A 91 8.64 12.18 7.60
N SER A 92 8.40 12.29 6.29
CA SER A 92 7.40 13.22 5.75
C SER A 92 5.95 12.88 6.10
N LEU A 93 5.65 11.63 6.47
CA LEU A 93 4.30 11.18 6.85
C LEU A 93 3.99 11.45 8.32
N SER A 94 4.97 11.25 9.20
CA SER A 94 4.79 11.32 10.65
C SER A 94 4.39 12.72 11.12
N LEU A 95 4.86 13.76 10.41
CA LEU A 95 4.48 15.17 10.65
C LEU A 95 3.01 15.48 10.34
N HIS A 96 2.32 14.64 9.56
CA HIS A 96 1.01 14.96 9.02
C HIS A 96 -0.12 14.06 9.51
N ILE A 97 0.17 13.12 10.41
CA ILE A 97 -0.81 12.24 11.08
C ILE A 97 -0.95 12.64 12.55
N ASP A 98 -2.12 12.46 13.16
CA ASP A 98 -2.34 12.77 14.58
C ASP A 98 -1.69 11.72 15.51
N GLY A 99 -1.52 10.50 15.02
CA GLY A 99 -0.81 9.45 15.72
C GLY A 99 -0.53 8.24 14.85
N ARG A 100 0.59 7.56 15.15
CA ARG A 100 0.87 6.20 14.66
C ARG A 100 0.41 5.23 15.73
N ARG A 101 -0.57 4.38 15.43
CA ARG A 101 -1.06 3.37 16.37
C ARG A 101 -0.99 2.02 15.69
N THR A 102 -0.31 1.07 16.31
CA THR A 102 -0.27 -0.32 15.85
C THR A 102 -1.00 -1.19 16.84
N CYS A 103 -1.98 -1.94 16.35
CA CYS A 103 -2.85 -2.75 17.20
C CYS A 103 -2.37 -4.19 17.37
N ASP A 104 -1.33 -4.61 16.64
CA ASP A 104 -0.76 -5.95 16.71
C ASP A 104 0.53 -5.97 17.55
N GLU A 105 0.49 -6.73 18.64
CA GLU A 105 1.57 -6.89 19.63
C GLU A 105 2.90 -7.29 19.01
N LYS A 106 2.89 -8.02 17.88
CA LYS A 106 4.11 -8.44 17.16
C LYS A 106 4.90 -7.25 16.61
N TYR A 107 4.24 -6.15 16.33
CA TYR A 107 4.84 -4.96 15.73
C TYR A 107 5.06 -3.83 16.74
N ILE A 108 4.41 -3.88 17.91
CA ILE A 108 4.63 -2.95 19.02
C ILE A 108 6.10 -2.98 19.49
N ASN A 109 6.74 -4.16 19.46
CA ASN A 109 8.10 -4.35 19.97
C ASN A 109 9.25 -4.08 18.98
N ARG A 110 8.98 -3.79 17.69
CA ARG A 110 10.06 -3.54 16.71
C ARG A 110 10.70 -2.15 16.82
N ASN A 111 9.98 -1.16 17.37
CA ASN A 111 10.50 0.21 17.53
C ASN A 111 11.45 0.40 18.75
N TRP A 112 11.77 -0.67 19.50
CA TRP A 112 12.61 -0.60 20.71
C TRP A 112 13.98 -1.28 20.59
N GLN A 113 14.38 -1.77 19.41
CA GLN A 113 15.72 -2.38 19.23
C GLN A 113 16.69 -1.57 18.36
N SER A 114 16.23 -0.67 17.47
CA SER A 114 17.15 0.14 16.64
C SER A 114 17.80 1.35 17.34
N LYS A 115 17.55 1.57 18.63
CA LYS A 115 18.18 2.66 19.41
C LYS A 115 19.26 2.19 20.41
N LYS A 116 19.64 0.91 20.42
CA LYS A 116 20.69 0.41 21.34
C LYS A 116 22.07 0.22 20.73
N ASP A 117 22.23 0.32 19.41
CA ASP A 117 23.53 0.12 18.74
C ASP A 117 23.95 1.34 17.91
N LYS A 118 24.08 2.50 18.58
CA LYS A 118 24.94 3.60 18.14
C LYS A 118 25.58 4.28 19.34
#